data_AF-A0A832SN63-F1
#
_entry.id   AF-A0A832SN63-F1
#
_cell.length_a   1.000
_cell.length_b   1.000
_cell.length_c   1.000
_cell.angle_alpha   90.00
_cell.angle_beta   90.00
_cell.angle_gamma   90.00
#
_symmetry.space_group_name_H-M   'P 1'
#
loop_
_entity.id
_entity.type
_entity.pdbx_description
1 polymer ?
#
loop_
_entity_poly.entity_id
_entity_poly.type
_entity_poly.pdbx_seq_one_letter_code
_entity_poly.pdbx_strand_id
1 'polypeptide(L)'
;MKENDKHNVSLGTLYDFNKQIISKQGTMSQSEIDSIKPDLEAWFNWQIDEYVMLLCRERYDFTIFHLYTKANVNPPKTATLELIELLKSRGRILSIEKDSNVMNNAWEIWLDIDGEAFAYYLFNCDDWVIEC
;
A
#
# COMPACT_ATOMS: atom_id res chain seq x y z
N MET A 1 -36.58 31.55 22.94
CA MET A 1 -35.61 30.45 23.11
C MET A 1 -35.07 30.14 21.74
N LYS A 2 -33.77 30.39 21.49
CA LYS A 2 -33.12 30.00 20.23
C LYS A 2 -32.57 28.59 20.42
N GLU A 3 -32.96 27.68 19.54
CA GLU A 3 -32.44 26.31 19.48
C GLU A 3 -30.93 26.36 19.27
N ASN A 4 -30.19 25.68 20.13
CA ASN A 4 -28.76 25.45 19.96
C ASN A 4 -28.58 24.50 18.77
N ASP A 5 -28.05 25.03 17.66
CA ASP A 5 -27.41 24.24 16.63
C ASP A 5 -26.31 23.39 17.27
N LYS A 6 -26.59 22.10 17.45
CA LYS A 6 -25.57 21.11 17.77
C LYS A 6 -24.67 20.97 16.55
N HIS A 7 -23.61 21.77 16.49
CA HIS A 7 -22.48 21.51 15.63
C HIS A 7 -21.92 20.13 15.98
N ASN A 8 -22.27 19.15 15.15
CA ASN A 8 -21.70 17.81 15.20
C ASN A 8 -20.30 17.91 14.59
N VAL A 9 -19.33 18.36 15.39
CA VAL A 9 -17.92 18.37 15.01
C VAL A 9 -17.46 16.91 15.00
N SER A 10 -17.55 16.27 13.84
CA SER A 10 -16.84 15.01 13.60
C SER A 10 -15.36 15.33 13.60
N LEU A 11 -14.62 14.80 14.57
CA LEU A 11 -13.17 15.01 14.72
C LEU A 11 -12.32 14.32 13.63
N GLY A 12 -12.94 13.73 12.60
CA GLY A 12 -12.27 12.94 11.57
C GLY A 12 -12.05 11.49 12.00
N THR A 13 -11.84 10.62 11.03
CA THR A 13 -11.49 9.20 11.23
C THR A 13 -10.00 9.05 11.53
N LEU A 14 -9.59 7.89 12.06
CA LEU A 14 -8.16 7.59 12.25
C LEU A 14 -7.35 7.73 10.95
N TYR A 15 -7.96 7.38 9.81
CA TYR A 15 -7.38 7.59 8.49
C TYR A 15 -7.11 9.07 8.21
N ASP A 16 -8.06 9.96 8.51
CA ASP A 16 -7.91 11.39 8.31
C ASP A 16 -6.75 11.96 9.16
N PHE A 17 -6.59 11.47 10.39
CA PHE A 17 -5.45 11.83 11.23
C PHE A 17 -4.12 11.31 10.66
N ASN A 18 -4.05 10.05 10.24
CA ASN A 18 -2.83 9.47 9.66
C ASN A 18 -2.45 10.21 8.36
N LYS A 19 -3.42 10.51 7.50
CA LYS A 19 -3.22 11.29 6.27
C LYS A 19 -2.67 12.70 6.56
N GLN A 20 -3.12 13.35 7.64
CA GLN A 20 -2.57 14.65 8.06
C GLN A 20 -1.15 14.57 8.63
N ILE A 21 -0.80 13.46 9.29
CA ILE A 21 0.54 13.24 9.83
C ILE A 21 1.52 12.93 8.69
N ILE A 22 1.16 11.97 7.83
CA ILE A 22 2.02 11.48 6.75
C ILE A 22 2.25 12.54 5.67
N SER A 23 1.27 13.42 5.40
CA SER A 23 1.44 14.51 4.43
C SER A 23 2.47 15.56 4.87
N LYS A 24 2.87 15.55 6.14
CA LYS A 24 3.97 16.37 6.67
C LYS A 24 5.32 15.65 6.67
N GLN A 25 5.34 14.34 6.44
CA GLN A 25 6.59 13.60 6.26
C GLN A 25 7.22 13.94 4.91
N GLY A 26 8.56 13.87 4.87
CA GLY A 26 9.31 13.98 3.63
C GLY A 26 9.14 12.72 2.78
N THR A 27 9.43 12.86 1.49
CA THR A 27 9.58 11.71 0.58
C THR A 27 10.73 10.83 1.05
N MET A 28 10.52 9.51 1.04
CA MET A 28 11.56 8.53 1.33
C MET A 28 12.74 8.68 0.36
N SER A 29 13.94 8.70 0.90
CA SER A 29 15.19 8.63 0.15
C SER A 29 15.37 7.24 -0.48
N GLN A 30 16.23 7.17 -1.50
CA GLN A 30 16.56 5.90 -2.13
C GLN A 30 17.18 4.90 -1.14
N SER A 31 17.99 5.36 -0.18
CA SER A 31 18.56 4.52 0.88
C SER A 31 17.51 3.93 1.83
N GLU A 32 16.46 4.69 2.16
CA GLU A 32 15.36 4.18 2.99
C GLU A 32 14.57 3.12 2.22
N ILE A 33 14.26 3.37 0.95
CA ILE A 33 13.61 2.38 0.07
C ILE A 33 14.46 1.12 -0.05
N ASP A 34 15.78 1.26 -0.27
CA ASP A 34 16.69 0.13 -0.41
C ASP A 34 16.80 -0.68 0.89
N SER A 35 16.63 -0.05 2.06
CA SER A 35 16.65 -0.73 3.35
C SER A 35 15.43 -1.63 3.58
N ILE A 36 14.30 -1.35 2.91
CA ILE A 36 13.04 -2.10 3.06
C ILE A 36 12.93 -3.24 2.04
N LYS A 37 13.66 -3.16 0.92
CA LYS A 37 13.63 -4.20 -0.12
C LYS A 37 13.81 -5.63 0.41
N PRO A 38 14.75 -5.92 1.34
CA PRO A 38 14.90 -7.29 1.87
C PRO A 38 13.64 -7.80 2.56
N ASP A 39 12.90 -6.94 3.26
CA ASP A 39 11.66 -7.33 3.96
C ASP A 39 10.51 -7.55 2.97
N LEU A 40 10.43 -6.76 1.91
CA LEU A 40 9.48 -6.99 0.80
C LEU A 40 9.82 -8.27 0.04
N GLU A 41 11.10 -8.50 -0.28
CA GLU A 41 11.57 -9.73 -0.92
C GLU A 41 11.26 -10.96 -0.05
N ALA A 42 11.50 -10.87 1.25
CA ALA A 42 11.10 -11.90 2.19
C ALA A 42 9.57 -12.08 2.18
N TRP A 43 8.79 -11.00 2.23
CA TRP A 43 7.34 -11.10 2.20
C TRP A 43 6.81 -11.77 0.93
N PHE A 44 7.32 -11.40 -0.26
CA PHE A 44 6.98 -12.05 -1.52
C PHE A 44 7.40 -13.53 -1.56
N ASN A 45 8.56 -13.87 -0.99
CA ASN A 45 9.02 -15.26 -0.91
C ASN A 45 8.16 -16.12 0.03
N TRP A 46 7.53 -15.51 1.04
CA TRP A 46 6.64 -16.19 1.98
C TRP A 46 5.21 -16.32 1.48
N GLN A 47 4.82 -15.60 0.42
CA GLN A 47 3.50 -15.79 -0.19
C GLN A 47 3.48 -17.16 -0.90
N ILE A 48 2.55 -18.01 -0.47
CA ILE A 48 2.24 -19.28 -1.15
C ILE A 48 1.31 -19.01 -2.34
N ASP A 49 0.63 -17.88 -2.29
CA ASP A 49 -0.45 -17.51 -3.17
C ASP A 49 0.01 -16.94 -4.52
N GLU A 50 -0.84 -17.03 -5.53
CA GLU A 50 -0.50 -16.67 -6.91
C GLU A 50 -0.71 -15.17 -7.20
N TYR A 51 -1.63 -14.51 -6.48
CA TYR A 51 -2.10 -13.17 -6.77
C TYR A 51 -1.98 -12.24 -5.56
N VAL A 52 -1.28 -11.13 -5.77
CA VAL A 52 -1.18 -10.05 -4.78
C VAL A 52 -1.80 -8.78 -5.35
N MET A 53 -2.60 -8.08 -4.55
CA MET A 53 -3.23 -6.83 -4.93
C MET A 53 -2.57 -5.66 -4.22
N LEU A 54 -2.30 -4.59 -4.98
CA LEU A 54 -2.02 -3.25 -4.47
C LEU A 54 -3.26 -2.39 -4.68
N LEU A 55 -3.92 -1.96 -3.61
CA LEU A 55 -5.21 -1.26 -3.64
C LEU A 55 -5.15 0.12 -2.96
N CYS A 56 -5.58 1.16 -3.66
CA CYS A 56 -5.97 2.43 -3.07
C CYS A 56 -7.48 2.62 -3.21
N ARG A 57 -8.20 2.48 -2.09
CA ARG A 57 -9.67 2.59 -2.07
C ARG A 57 -10.16 3.99 -2.44
N GLU A 58 -9.47 5.04 -1.96
CA GLU A 58 -9.87 6.44 -2.17
C GLU A 58 -9.86 6.83 -3.65
N ARG A 59 -8.91 6.27 -4.42
CA ARG A 59 -8.75 6.54 -5.86
C ARG A 59 -9.39 5.48 -6.75
N TYR A 60 -9.93 4.41 -6.18
CA TYR A 60 -10.32 3.19 -6.91
C TYR A 60 -9.21 2.66 -7.83
N ASP A 61 -7.95 2.83 -7.42
CA ASP A 61 -6.77 2.41 -8.16
C ASP A 61 -6.30 1.07 -7.60
N PHE A 62 -6.17 0.07 -8.47
CA PHE A 62 -5.72 -1.26 -8.08
C PHE A 62 -4.80 -1.88 -9.14
N THR A 63 -3.87 -2.70 -8.68
CA THR A 63 -3.00 -3.51 -9.53
C THR A 63 -2.89 -4.89 -8.94
N ILE A 64 -3.05 -5.90 -9.80
CA ILE A 64 -2.88 -7.31 -9.45
C ILE A 64 -1.52 -7.75 -10.00
N PHE A 65 -0.69 -8.29 -9.12
CA PHE A 65 0.55 -8.95 -9.44
C PHE A 65 0.30 -10.45 -9.48
N HIS A 66 0.68 -11.08 -10.59
CA HIS A 66 0.64 -12.52 -10.74
C HIS A 66 2.05 -13.08 -10.48
N LEU A 67 2.25 -13.72 -9.34
CA LEU A 67 3.54 -14.17 -8.83
C LEU A 67 3.97 -15.52 -9.43
N TYR A 68 3.02 -16.37 -9.81
CA TYR A 68 3.28 -17.73 -10.29
C TYR A 68 2.64 -18.00 -11.64
N THR A 69 3.42 -18.04 -12.71
CA THR A 69 2.90 -18.59 -13.98
C THR A 69 3.31 -20.05 -14.11
N LYS A 70 2.48 -20.89 -14.74
CA LYS A 70 2.81 -22.31 -15.08
C LYS A 70 4.14 -22.48 -15.83
N ALA A 71 4.72 -21.40 -16.36
CA ALA A 71 5.98 -21.39 -17.08
C ALA A 71 7.17 -20.81 -16.28
N ASN A 72 6.95 -19.98 -15.25
CA ASN A 72 8.00 -19.37 -14.41
C ASN A 72 7.43 -18.78 -13.11
N VAL A 73 8.15 -18.98 -12.00
CA VAL A 73 7.98 -18.24 -10.76
C VAL A 73 8.59 -16.85 -10.96
N ASN A 74 7.84 -15.77 -10.70
CA ASN A 74 8.44 -14.44 -10.67
C ASN A 74 9.33 -14.37 -9.41
N PRO A 75 10.66 -14.22 -9.53
CA PRO A 75 11.53 -14.23 -8.37
C PRO A 75 11.12 -13.11 -7.39
N PRO A 76 11.16 -13.33 -6.06
CA PRO A 76 10.77 -12.30 -5.09
C PRO A 76 11.45 -10.94 -5.30
N LYS A 77 12.72 -10.98 -5.74
CA LYS A 77 13.49 -9.79 -6.12
C LYS A 77 12.88 -9.01 -7.29
N THR A 78 12.39 -9.70 -8.31
CA THR A 78 11.76 -9.06 -9.47
C THR A 78 10.43 -8.44 -9.07
N ALA A 79 9.59 -9.17 -8.32
CA ALA A 79 8.33 -8.63 -7.80
C ALA A 79 8.54 -7.37 -6.93
N THR A 80 9.56 -7.38 -6.05
CA THR A 80 9.94 -6.19 -5.26
C THR A 80 10.36 -5.02 -6.15
N LEU A 81 11.17 -5.26 -7.19
CA LEU A 81 11.61 -4.19 -8.09
C LEU A 81 10.43 -3.61 -8.88
N GLU A 82 9.57 -4.47 -9.44
CA GLU A 82 8.36 -4.08 -10.18
C GLU A 82 7.40 -3.28 -9.30
N LEU A 83 7.20 -3.68 -8.04
CA LEU A 83 6.41 -2.93 -7.07
C LEU A 83 7.00 -1.53 -6.84
N ILE A 84 8.29 -1.43 -6.55
CA ILE A 84 8.94 -0.13 -6.30
C ILE A 84 8.91 0.77 -7.54
N GLU A 85 9.14 0.22 -8.73
CA GLU A 85 9.03 0.96 -9.99
C GLU A 85 7.60 1.46 -10.23
N LEU A 86 6.59 0.62 -9.99
CA LEU A 86 5.18 0.99 -10.08
C LEU A 86 4.86 2.14 -9.10
N LEU A 87 5.26 2.03 -7.84
CA LEU A 87 5.01 3.07 -6.83
C LEU A 87 5.64 4.40 -7.23
N LYS A 88 6.89 4.39 -7.71
CA LYS A 88 7.59 5.58 -8.22
C LYS A 88 6.94 6.17 -9.46
N SER A 89 6.33 5.35 -10.31
CA SER A 89 5.60 5.83 -11.50
C SER A 89 4.29 6.53 -11.13
N ARG A 90 3.71 6.20 -9.98
CA ARG A 90 2.45 6.78 -9.48
C ARG A 90 2.65 8.07 -8.70
N GLY A 91 3.73 8.17 -7.92
CA GLY A 91 3.96 9.33 -7.07
C GLY A 91 5.22 9.22 -6.23
N ARG A 92 5.33 10.13 -5.26
CA ARG A 92 6.45 10.15 -4.31
C ARG A 92 6.13 9.26 -3.13
N ILE A 93 6.99 8.30 -2.84
CA ILE A 93 6.81 7.36 -1.72
C ILE A 93 7.06 8.11 -0.41
N LEU A 94 6.07 8.15 0.48
CA LEU A 94 6.14 8.79 1.80
C LEU A 94 6.51 7.79 2.89
N SER A 95 5.90 6.60 2.86
CA SER A 95 6.19 5.50 3.78
C SER A 95 5.87 4.14 3.16
N ILE A 96 6.58 3.12 3.60
CA ILE A 96 6.30 1.70 3.34
C ILE A 96 6.43 0.98 4.68
N GLU A 97 5.30 0.58 5.24
CA GLU A 97 5.23 -0.03 6.57
C GLU A 97 4.49 -1.35 6.50
N LYS A 98 5.02 -2.36 7.20
CA LYS A 98 4.28 -3.60 7.38
C LYS A 98 3.16 -3.34 8.37
N ASP A 99 1.93 -3.71 8.02
CA ASP A 99 0.83 -3.66 8.97
C ASP A 99 1.19 -4.57 10.15
N SER A 100 1.38 -3.97 11.31
CA SER A 100 1.74 -4.65 12.55
C SER A 100 0.65 -5.60 13.04
N ASN A 101 -0.55 -5.55 12.45
CA ASN A 101 -1.62 -6.47 12.73
C ASN A 101 -1.36 -7.81 12.03
N VAL A 102 -0.90 -8.80 12.81
CA VAL A 102 -0.51 -10.15 12.36
C VAL A 102 -1.59 -10.84 11.52
N MET A 103 -2.86 -10.47 11.68
CA MET A 103 -3.98 -11.07 10.94
C MET A 103 -4.10 -10.60 9.48
N ASN A 104 -3.49 -9.46 9.10
CA ASN A 104 -3.69 -8.88 7.77
C ASN A 104 -2.53 -9.12 6.80
N ASN A 105 -1.35 -9.55 7.28
CA ASN A 105 -0.12 -9.77 6.49
C ASN A 105 0.05 -8.80 5.29
N ALA A 106 -0.27 -7.53 5.50
CA ALA A 106 -0.35 -6.52 4.45
C ALA A 106 0.76 -5.47 4.65
N TRP A 107 1.05 -4.73 3.58
CA TRP A 107 1.85 -3.53 3.65
C TRP A 107 0.98 -2.31 3.44
N GLU A 108 1.12 -1.32 4.31
CA GLU A 108 0.56 0.02 4.15
C GLU A 108 1.63 0.90 3.51
N ILE A 109 1.31 1.48 2.36
CA ILE A 109 2.21 2.27 1.55
C ILE A 109 1.55 3.63 1.31
N TRP A 110 2.21 4.70 1.72
CA TRP A 110 1.71 6.05 1.51
C TRP A 110 2.42 6.70 0.33
N LEU A 111 1.64 7.24 -0.61
CA LEU A 111 2.13 7.99 -1.75
C LEU A 111 1.62 9.42 -1.72
N ASP A 112 2.49 10.38 -2.01
CA ASP A 112 2.10 11.74 -2.40
C ASP A 112 1.95 11.77 -3.92
N ILE A 113 0.70 12.02 -4.35
CA ILE A 113 0.32 12.14 -5.75
C ILE A 113 -0.29 13.53 -5.91
N ASP A 114 0.34 14.38 -6.72
CA ASP A 114 -0.08 15.76 -6.98
C ASP A 114 -0.28 16.62 -5.71
N GLY A 115 0.51 16.36 -4.65
CA GLY A 115 0.45 17.11 -3.39
C GLY A 115 -0.56 16.58 -2.38
N GLU A 116 -1.19 15.43 -2.66
CA GLU A 116 -2.12 14.77 -1.76
C GLU A 116 -1.62 13.36 -1.39
N ALA A 117 -1.73 13.01 -0.10
CA ALA A 117 -1.32 11.71 0.42
C ALA A 117 -2.44 10.67 0.28
N PHE A 118 -2.10 9.49 -0.24
CA PHE A 118 -3.00 8.35 -0.42
C PHE A 118 -2.40 7.08 0.15
N ALA A 119 -3.20 6.30 0.88
CA ALA A 119 -2.81 4.98 1.33
C ALA A 119 -3.10 3.92 0.25
N TYR A 120 -2.11 3.10 0.00
CA TYR A 120 -2.17 1.89 -0.78
C TYR A 120 -1.90 0.70 0.13
N TYR A 121 -2.68 -0.36 -0.02
CA TYR A 121 -2.51 -1.61 0.72
C TYR A 121 -2.05 -2.71 -0.24
N LEU A 122 -0.93 -3.37 0.09
CA LEU A 122 -0.44 -4.55 -0.63
C LEU A 122 -0.77 -5.82 0.19
N PHE A 123 -1.55 -6.74 -0.37
CA PHE A 123 -2.02 -7.93 0.33
C PHE A 123 -2.37 -9.06 -0.64
N ASN A 124 -2.48 -10.29 -0.12
CA ASN A 124 -2.92 -11.45 -0.92
C ASN A 124 -4.37 -11.29 -1.41
N CYS A 125 -4.68 -11.76 -2.63
CA CYS A 125 -6.03 -11.68 -3.18
C CYS A 125 -6.49 -12.89 -4.02
N ASP A 126 -5.95 -14.10 -3.79
CA ASP A 126 -6.27 -15.28 -4.59
C ASP A 126 -7.77 -15.58 -4.65
N ASP A 127 -8.45 -15.48 -3.51
CA ASP A 127 -9.90 -15.70 -3.40
C ASP A 127 -10.75 -14.72 -4.24
N TRP A 128 -10.14 -13.65 -4.76
CA TRP A 128 -10.82 -12.60 -5.53
C TRP A 128 -10.54 -12.71 -7.03
N VAL A 129 -9.65 -13.61 -7.45
CA VAL A 129 -9.32 -13.85 -8.85
C VAL A 129 -10.02 -15.11 -9.35
N ILE A 130 -10.79 -14.96 -10.44
CA ILE A 130 -11.41 -16.08 -11.15
C ILE A 130 -10.74 -16.17 -12.53
N GLU A 131 -9.88 -17.16 -12.71
CA GLU A 131 -9.34 -17.49 -14.03
C GLU A 131 -10.45 -18.11 -14.91
N CYS A 132 -10.52 -17.70 -16.17
CA CYS A 132 -11.46 -18.25 -17.16
C CYS A 132 -10.77 -18.66 -18.46
#